data_AF-A0A6N3C8T2-F1
#
_entry.id   AF-A0A6N3C8T2-F1
#
_cell.length_a   1.000
_cell.length_b   1.000
_cell.length_c   1.000
_cell.angle_alpha   90.00
_cell.angle_beta   90.00
_cell.angle_gamma   90.00
#
_symmetry.space_group_name_H-M   'P 1'
#
loop_
_entity.id
_entity.type
_entity.pdbx_description
1 polymer ?
#
loop_
_entity_poly.entity_id
_entity_poly.type
_entity_poly.pdbx_seq_one_letter_code
_entity_poly.pdbx_strand_id
1 'polypeptide(L)'
;MKLYHYSQFTNLASIKENGLHVGADNVVYLAESPMLARAFAYNYGLKDYALFEVSVTLDDIEKSTDHNEDYFKKLTGELSAECYSCKHNIPADRVTFLGCYSFSD
;
A
#
# COMPACT_ATOMS: atom_id res chain seq x y z
N MET A 1 -5.82 7.44 -11.06
CA MET A 1 -4.47 7.73 -10.53
C MET A 1 -3.78 6.43 -10.12
N LYS A 2 -2.46 6.48 -9.94
CA LYS A 2 -1.65 5.34 -9.48
C LYS A 2 -1.27 5.55 -8.02
N LEU A 3 -1.57 4.56 -7.19
CA LEU A 3 -1.18 4.49 -5.78
C LEU A 3 -0.48 3.16 -5.51
N TYR A 4 0.00 2.95 -4.29
CA TYR A 4 0.86 1.81 -3.97
C TYR A 4 0.40 1.12 -2.69
N HIS A 5 0.47 -0.21 -2.70
CA HIS A 5 0.10 -1.05 -1.57
C HIS A 5 1.23 -2.04 -1.28
N TYR A 6 1.51 -2.27 0.00
CA TYR A 6 2.37 -3.37 0.43
C TYR A 6 1.51 -4.46 1.05
N SER A 7 1.91 -5.72 0.91
CA SER A 7 1.28 -6.83 1.64
C SER A 7 2.31 -7.87 2.04
N GLN A 8 1.98 -8.69 3.02
CA GLN A 8 2.78 -9.87 3.34
C GLN A 8 2.96 -10.73 2.10
N PHE A 9 4.15 -11.29 1.91
CA PHE A 9 4.46 -12.10 0.73
C PHE A 9 3.52 -13.31 0.58
N THR A 10 3.06 -13.88 1.69
CA THR A 10 2.08 -14.98 1.73
C THR A 10 0.75 -14.66 1.04
N ASN A 11 0.38 -13.37 0.94
CA ASN A 11 -0.85 -12.94 0.28
C ASN A 11 -0.70 -12.79 -1.24
N LEU A 12 0.52 -12.90 -1.79
CA LEU A 12 0.80 -12.59 -3.20
C LEU A 12 -0.07 -13.40 -4.17
N ALA A 13 -0.22 -14.71 -3.94
CA ALA A 13 -1.01 -15.58 -4.81
C ALA A 13 -2.48 -15.14 -4.82
N SER A 14 -3.06 -14.94 -3.63
CA SER A 14 -4.44 -14.48 -3.49
C SER A 14 -4.67 -13.11 -4.12
N ILE A 15 -3.71 -12.18 -3.98
CA ILE A 15 -3.85 -10.83 -4.55
C ILE A 15 -3.77 -10.86 -6.08
N LYS A 16 -2.90 -11.70 -6.66
CA LYS A 16 -2.81 -11.87 -8.12
C LYS A 16 -4.09 -12.45 -8.71
N GLU A 17 -4.76 -13.34 -7.99
CA GLU A 17 -5.99 -14.00 -8.46
C GLU A 17 -7.24 -13.15 -8.19
N ASN A 18 -7.35 -12.56 -7.01
CA ASN A 18 -8.59 -11.96 -6.50
C ASN A 18 -8.52 -10.43 -6.34
N GLY A 19 -7.34 -9.84 -6.44
CA GLY A 19 -7.11 -8.42 -6.17
C GLY A 19 -6.92 -8.12 -4.68
N LEU A 20 -7.10 -6.85 -4.30
CA LEU A 20 -6.98 -6.41 -2.91
C LEU A 20 -8.34 -6.45 -2.24
N HIS A 21 -8.42 -7.13 -1.10
CA HIS A 21 -9.62 -7.14 -0.27
C HIS A 21 -9.47 -6.15 0.88
N VAL A 22 -10.59 -5.57 1.29
CA VAL A 22 -10.64 -4.72 2.48
C VAL A 22 -10.14 -5.47 3.72
N GLY A 23 -9.45 -4.74 4.59
CA GLY A 23 -8.95 -5.25 5.87
C GLY A 23 -10.04 -5.42 6.91
N ALA A 24 -9.62 -5.70 8.16
CA ALA A 24 -10.54 -5.88 9.30
C ALA A 24 -11.34 -4.61 9.64
N ASP A 25 -10.84 -3.45 9.24
CA ASP A 25 -11.45 -2.12 9.35
C ASP A 25 -12.28 -1.73 8.12
N ASN A 26 -12.50 -2.65 7.19
CA ASN A 26 -13.26 -2.48 5.95
C ASN A 26 -12.65 -1.46 4.96
N VAL A 27 -11.32 -1.27 4.98
CA VAL A 27 -10.64 -0.46 3.97
C VAL A 27 -9.41 -1.13 3.36
N VAL A 28 -9.03 -0.69 2.16
CA VAL A 28 -7.71 -0.94 1.56
C VAL A 28 -6.91 0.36 1.67
N TYR A 29 -5.76 0.30 2.34
CA TYR A 29 -4.84 1.44 2.44
C TYR A 29 -3.90 1.54 1.24
N LEU A 30 -3.73 2.75 0.73
CA LEU A 30 -2.95 3.06 -0.47
C LEU A 30 -2.04 4.26 -0.18
N ALA A 31 -0.74 4.11 -0.47
CA ALA A 31 0.26 5.16 -0.35
C ALA A 31 0.44 5.90 -1.69
N GLU A 32 0.76 7.18 -1.64
CA GLU A 32 0.99 7.99 -2.85
C GLU A 32 2.26 7.58 -3.63
N SER A 33 3.21 6.91 -2.99
CA SER A 33 4.48 6.53 -3.60
C SER A 33 4.91 5.11 -3.22
N PRO A 34 5.72 4.43 -4.06
CA PRO A 34 6.23 3.12 -3.74
C PRO A 34 7.18 3.19 -2.54
N MET A 35 7.94 4.28 -2.39
CA MET A 35 8.83 4.48 -1.25
C MET A 35 8.05 4.55 0.06
N LEU A 36 6.92 5.25 0.07
CA LEU A 36 6.06 5.37 1.25
C LEU A 36 5.43 4.01 1.61
N ALA A 37 4.90 3.26 0.65
CA ALA A 37 4.39 1.90 0.90
C ALA A 37 5.47 0.98 1.51
N ARG A 38 6.71 1.06 1.02
CA ARG A 38 7.84 0.32 1.58
C ARG A 38 8.19 0.78 3.00
N ALA A 39 8.14 2.09 3.27
CA ALA A 39 8.38 2.64 4.60
C ALA A 39 7.34 2.16 5.61
N PHE A 40 6.07 2.02 5.22
CA PHE A 40 5.06 1.38 6.07
C PHE A 40 5.38 -0.09 6.33
N ALA A 41 5.72 -0.87 5.29
CA ALA A 41 6.10 -2.27 5.46
C ALA A 41 7.23 -2.43 6.49
N TYR A 42 8.24 -1.55 6.41
CA TYR A 42 9.32 -1.47 7.41
C TYR A 42 8.81 -1.10 8.80
N ASN A 43 8.02 -0.03 8.92
CA ASN A 43 7.49 0.45 10.20
C ASN A 43 6.63 -0.60 10.92
N TYR A 44 5.90 -1.43 10.17
CA TYR A 44 5.11 -2.54 10.69
C TYR A 44 5.92 -3.85 10.87
N GLY A 45 7.23 -3.83 10.64
CA GLY A 45 8.13 -4.94 10.92
C GLY A 45 8.01 -6.13 9.96
N LEU A 46 7.54 -5.91 8.74
CA LEU A 46 7.47 -6.99 7.74
C LEU A 46 8.88 -7.30 7.24
N LYS A 47 9.33 -8.55 7.45
CA LYS A 47 10.62 -9.04 6.92
C LYS A 47 10.58 -9.20 5.41
N ASP A 48 9.56 -9.91 4.91
CA ASP A 48 9.32 -10.14 3.48
C ASP A 48 7.94 -9.60 3.08
N TYR A 49 7.91 -8.78 2.04
CA TYR A 49 6.67 -8.18 1.55
C TYR A 49 6.63 -8.06 0.03
N ALA A 50 5.42 -8.08 -0.51
CA ALA A 50 5.14 -7.78 -1.91
C ALA A 50 4.67 -6.33 -2.04
N LEU A 51 5.11 -5.66 -3.10
CA LEU A 51 4.70 -4.31 -3.45
C LEU A 51 3.83 -4.32 -4.71
N PHE A 52 2.79 -3.50 -4.72
CA PHE A 52 1.83 -3.39 -5.80
C PHE A 52 1.61 -1.94 -6.20
N GLU A 53 1.50 -1.68 -7.49
CA GLU A 53 0.88 -0.47 -8.05
C GLU A 53 -0.62 -0.73 -8.22
N VAL A 54 -1.44 0.24 -7.86
CA VAL A 54 -2.89 0.13 -7.84
C VAL A 54 -3.50 1.28 -8.64
N SER A 55 -4.28 0.94 -9.66
CA SER A 55 -5.02 1.91 -10.46
C SER A 55 -6.39 2.18 -9.84
N VAL A 56 -6.64 3.42 -9.40
CA VAL A 56 -7.90 3.84 -8.75
C VAL A 56 -8.46 5.10 -9.38
N THR A 57 -9.76 5.34 -9.23
CA THR A 57 -10.36 6.65 -9.53
C THR A 57 -10.38 7.53 -8.27
N LEU A 58 -10.50 8.85 -8.41
CA LEU A 58 -10.59 9.76 -7.25
C LEU A 58 -11.87 9.53 -6.45
N ASP A 59 -12.94 9.09 -7.09
CA ASP A 59 -14.23 8.81 -6.46
C ASP A 59 -14.20 7.52 -5.61
N ASP A 60 -13.23 6.62 -5.87
CA ASP A 60 -13.07 5.34 -5.17
C ASP A 60 -12.31 5.48 -3.83
N ILE A 61 -11.72 6.65 -3.55
CA ILE A 61 -10.77 6.83 -2.45
C ILE A 61 -11.06 8.05 -1.58
N GLU A 62 -10.71 7.94 -0.30
CA GLU A 62 -10.72 9.04 0.66
C GLU A 62 -9.32 9.23 1.25
N LYS A 63 -8.90 10.48 1.48
CA LYS A 63 -7.62 10.75 2.15
C LYS A 63 -7.65 10.16 3.56
N SER A 64 -6.60 9.42 3.91
CA SER A 64 -6.41 8.84 5.24
C SER A 64 -5.46 9.69 6.06
N THR A 65 -5.75 9.81 7.36
CA THR A 65 -4.92 10.49 8.37
C THR A 65 -4.46 9.54 9.47
N ASP A 66 -4.43 8.24 9.17
CA ASP A 66 -4.14 7.16 10.14
C ASP A 66 -2.63 6.97 10.39
N HIS A 67 -1.81 7.94 9.99
CA HIS A 67 -0.37 7.94 10.19
C HIS A 67 0.17 9.34 10.46
N ASN A 68 1.34 9.39 11.08
CA ASN A 68 2.07 10.63 11.28
C ASN A 68 2.81 11.02 10.00
N GLU A 69 2.21 11.89 9.18
CA GLU A 69 2.81 12.33 7.92
C GLU A 69 4.24 12.87 8.09
N ASP A 70 4.50 13.68 9.12
CA ASP A 70 5.82 14.30 9.32
C ASP A 70 6.91 13.29 9.64
N TYR A 71 6.56 12.21 10.35
CA TYR A 71 7.47 11.09 10.57
C TYR A 71 7.84 10.42 9.23
N PHE A 72 6.85 10.10 8.39
CA PHE A 72 7.08 9.43 7.12
C PHE A 72 7.79 10.32 6.09
N LYS A 73 7.51 11.63 6.06
CA LYS A 73 8.28 12.60 5.26
C LYS A 73 9.76 12.57 5.61
N LYS A 74 10.09 12.59 6.91
CA LYS A 74 11.48 12.48 7.38
C LYS A 74 12.12 11.13 7.06
N LEU A 75 11.38 10.04 7.21
CA LEU A 75 11.86 8.69 6.95
C LEU A 75 12.16 8.44 5.46
N THR A 76 11.32 8.99 4.57
CA THR A 76 11.44 8.80 3.13
C THR A 76 12.28 9.89 2.44
N GLY A 77 12.45 11.05 3.07
CA GLY A 77 13.07 12.23 2.47
C GLY A 77 12.14 12.98 1.50
N GLU A 78 10.85 12.64 1.48
CA GLU A 78 9.85 13.22 0.57
C GLU A 78 9.15 14.43 1.18
N LEU A 79 8.60 15.31 0.32
CA LEU A 79 7.84 16.49 0.72
C LEU A 79 6.41 16.17 1.15
N SER A 80 5.88 15.04 0.69
CA SER A 80 4.56 14.53 1.00
C SER A 80 4.67 13.10 1.54
N ALA A 81 3.65 12.70 2.31
CA ALA A 81 3.48 11.31 2.72
C ALA A 81 1.98 10.98 2.71
N GLU A 82 1.25 11.38 1.67
CA GLU A 82 -0.20 11.20 1.62
C GLU A 82 -0.58 9.73 1.48
N CYS A 83 -1.64 9.38 2.19
CA CYS A 83 -2.26 8.07 2.11
C CYS A 83 -3.75 8.21 1.86
N TYR A 84 -4.30 7.14 1.30
CA TYR A 84 -5.67 7.05 0.88
C TYR A 84 -6.25 5.72 1.35
N SER A 85 -7.56 5.67 1.47
CA SER A 85 -8.31 4.47 1.82
C SER A 85 -9.40 4.23 0.78
N CYS A 86 -9.63 2.98 0.44
CA CYS A 86 -10.72 2.54 -0.43
C CYS A 86 -11.66 1.64 0.38
N LYS A 87 -12.96 1.95 0.42
CA LYS A 87 -13.96 1.23 1.25
C LYS A 87 -14.51 -0.04 0.60
N HIS A 88 -13.93 -0.46 -0.52
CA HIS A 88 -14.34 -1.65 -1.25
C HIS A 88 -13.11 -2.41 -1.77
N ASN A 89 -13.32 -3.66 -2.17
CA ASN A 89 -12.28 -4.47 -2.79
C ASN A 89 -11.83 -3.81 -4.10
N ILE A 90 -10.55 -4.01 -4.44
CA ILE A 90 -9.97 -3.55 -5.69
C ILE A 90 -9.69 -4.79 -6.56
N PRO A 91 -10.30 -4.89 -7.76
CA PRO A 91 -10.18 -6.07 -8.60
C PRO A 91 -8.75 -6.28 -9.12
N ALA A 92 -8.40 -7.55 -9.41
CA ALA A 92 -7.04 -7.96 -9.79
C ALA A 92 -6.50 -7.24 -11.03
N ASP A 93 -7.35 -6.91 -12.00
CA ASP A 93 -6.99 -6.18 -13.23
C ASP A 93 -6.49 -4.75 -12.98
N ARG A 94 -6.74 -4.20 -11.78
CA ARG A 94 -6.25 -2.89 -11.33
C ARG A 94 -5.01 -2.96 -10.45
N VAL A 95 -4.49 -4.17 -10.16
CA VAL A 95 -3.38 -4.40 -9.24
C VAL A 95 -2.19 -4.99 -9.98
N THR A 96 -1.12 -4.21 -10.11
CA THR A 96 0.12 -4.64 -10.78
C THR A 96 1.19 -4.95 -9.73
N PHE A 97 1.66 -6.20 -9.72
CA PHE A 97 2.78 -6.62 -8.86
C PHE A 97 4.10 -5.98 -9.33
N LEU A 98 4.78 -5.26 -8.44
CA LEU A 98 6.03 -4.57 -8.74
C LEU A 98 7.28 -5.35 -8.32
N GLY A 99 7.17 -6.17 -7.27
CA GLY A 99 8.31 -6.94 -6.78
C GLY A 99 8.15 -7.40 -5.34
N CYS A 100 9.10 -8.24 -4.94
CA CYS A 100 9.28 -8.68 -3.56
C CYS A 100 10.51 -8.02 -2.97
N TYR A 101 10.40 -7.66 -1.70
CA TYR A 101 11.44 -6.98 -0.99
C TYR A 101 11.61 -7.65 0.37
N SER A 102 12.86 -7.73 0.80
CA SER A 102 13.25 -8.23 2.10
C SER A 102 14.13 -7.19 2.77
N PHE A 103 13.89 -6.91 4.04
CA PHE A 103 14.88 -6.18 4.86
C PHE A 103 15.85 -7.20 5.45
N SER A 104 17.15 -7.03 5.19
CA SER A 104 18.18 -7.77 5.92
C SER A 104 18.24 -7.26 7.35
N ASP A 105 18.39 -8.19 8.31
CA ASP A 105 18.68 -7.87 9.71
C ASP A 105 20.02 -7.11 9.86
#